data_AF-A0A8T3Y503-F1
#
_entry.id   AF-A0A8T3Y503-F1
#
_cell.length_a   1.000
_cell.length_b   1.000
_cell.length_c   1.000
_cell.angle_alpha   90.00
_cell.angle_beta   90.00
_cell.angle_gamma   90.00
#
_symmetry.space_group_name_H-M   'P 1'
#
loop_
_entity.id
_entity.type
_entity.pdbx_description
1 polymer ?
#
loop_
_entity_poly.entity_id
_entity_poly.type
_entity_poly.pdbx_seq_one_letter_code
_entity_poly.pdbx_strand_id
1 'polypeptide(L)'
;MTVTLYLLEAKNYFKGLLALAKRQSADNLVIWLTLTRPFVQLRDALDFAGIPPKRIFFIDASSGPVPRGAQPTENCIFIESPQDIVGMTIAISETLSLTHGKRVLLVDSLNTLLAFQSSDIVEQFTNVLANKARTLGIDVAFLASDVGSKKLGSIEALVDEVKE
;
A
#
# COMPACT_ATOMS: atom_id res chain seq x y z
N MET A 1 -4.71 -14.01 8.66
CA MET A 1 -4.52 -12.62 9.07
C MET A 1 -3.12 -12.51 9.62
N THR A 2 -2.28 -11.79 8.87
CA THR A 2 -0.87 -11.55 9.16
C THR A 2 -0.53 -10.13 8.72
N VAL A 3 0.19 -9.40 9.57
CA VAL A 3 0.82 -8.12 9.25
C VAL A 3 2.28 -8.41 8.90
N THR A 4 2.66 -8.19 7.64
CA THR A 4 4.02 -8.50 7.15
C THR A 4 4.70 -7.24 6.63
N LEU A 5 5.98 -7.08 6.97
CA LEU A 5 6.90 -6.15 6.32
C LEU A 5 7.71 -6.91 5.25
N TYR A 6 7.63 -6.48 3.99
CA TYR A 6 8.44 -6.98 2.90
C TYR A 6 9.59 -5.99 2.62
N LEU A 7 10.82 -6.45 2.84
CA LEU A 7 12.06 -5.75 2.52
C LEU A 7 12.53 -6.19 1.13
N LEU A 8 12.21 -5.41 0.09
CA LEU A 8 12.59 -5.74 -1.27
C LEU A 8 13.92 -5.11 -1.67
N GLU A 9 14.75 -5.84 -2.40
CA GLU A 9 15.97 -5.29 -2.99
C GLU A 9 15.66 -4.07 -3.89
N ALA A 10 16.32 -2.93 -3.66
CA ALA A 10 16.07 -1.70 -4.41
C ALA A 10 16.08 -1.90 -5.95
N LYS A 11 17.05 -2.66 -6.47
CA LYS A 11 17.19 -2.97 -7.90
C LYS A 11 16.00 -3.76 -8.48
N ASN A 12 15.31 -4.52 -7.64
CA ASN A 12 14.22 -5.41 -8.01
C ASN A 12 12.87 -4.98 -7.42
N TYR A 13 12.81 -3.83 -6.76
CA TYR A 13 11.67 -3.39 -5.95
C TYR A 13 10.36 -3.46 -6.72
N PHE A 14 10.32 -2.86 -7.93
CA PHE A 14 9.10 -2.83 -8.73
C PHE A 14 8.65 -4.22 -9.20
N LYS A 15 9.60 -5.08 -9.56
CA LYS A 15 9.31 -6.46 -9.96
C LYS A 15 8.75 -7.25 -8.78
N GLY A 16 9.34 -7.11 -7.59
CA GLY A 16 8.87 -7.74 -6.36
C GLY A 16 7.48 -7.26 -5.96
N LEU A 17 7.23 -5.96 -6.05
CA LEU A 17 5.93 -5.34 -5.81
C LEU A 17 4.83 -5.90 -6.72
N LEU A 18 5.09 -5.97 -8.04
CA LEU A 18 4.13 -6.56 -8.99
C LEU A 18 3.91 -8.06 -8.75
N ALA A 19 4.97 -8.81 -8.41
CA ALA A 19 4.85 -10.23 -8.09
C ALA A 19 4.02 -10.46 -6.82
N LEU A 20 4.17 -9.61 -5.80
CA LEU A 20 3.38 -9.64 -4.58
C LEU A 20 1.91 -9.31 -4.88
N ALA A 21 1.65 -8.24 -5.62
CA ALA A 21 0.30 -7.87 -6.04
C ALA A 21 -0.37 -8.99 -6.85
N LYS A 22 0.36 -9.63 -7.77
CA LYS A 22 -0.11 -10.80 -8.54
C LYS A 22 -0.48 -11.97 -7.66
N ARG A 23 0.41 -12.34 -6.73
CA ARG A 23 0.18 -13.46 -5.80
C ARG A 23 -1.05 -13.21 -4.94
N GLN A 24 -1.18 -12.00 -4.39
CA GLN A 24 -2.28 -11.69 -3.50
C GLN A 24 -3.62 -11.59 -4.24
N SER A 25 -3.63 -11.01 -5.45
CA SER A 25 -4.84 -10.87 -6.28
C SER A 25 -5.36 -12.20 -6.86
N ALA A 26 -4.63 -13.31 -6.67
CA ALA A 26 -5.11 -14.63 -7.07
C ALA A 26 -6.36 -15.07 -6.29
N ASP A 27 -6.44 -14.71 -5.00
CA ASP A 27 -7.54 -15.11 -4.11
C ASP A 27 -8.14 -13.96 -3.29
N ASN A 28 -7.53 -12.77 -3.34
CA ASN A 28 -7.92 -11.62 -2.53
C ASN A 28 -8.23 -10.40 -3.40
N LEU A 29 -9.12 -9.53 -2.92
CA LEU A 29 -9.12 -8.14 -3.34
C LEU A 29 -7.89 -7.43 -2.75
N VAL A 30 -7.04 -6.85 -3.60
CA VAL A 30 -5.90 -6.06 -3.15
C VAL A 30 -6.32 -4.60 -3.05
N ILE A 31 -6.22 -4.02 -1.87
CA ILE A 31 -6.34 -2.57 -1.66
C ILE A 31 -4.93 -2.02 -1.62
N TRP A 32 -4.54 -1.24 -2.61
CA TRP A 32 -3.16 -0.81 -2.79
C TRP A 32 -3.02 0.70 -2.57
N LEU A 33 -2.45 1.07 -1.42
CA LEU A 33 -1.94 2.42 -1.20
C LEU A 33 -0.59 2.56 -1.91
N THR A 34 -0.53 3.39 -2.94
CA THR A 34 0.71 3.70 -3.66
C THR A 34 1.17 5.13 -3.44
N LEU A 35 2.45 5.26 -3.12
CA LEU A 35 3.20 6.48 -2.89
C LEU A 35 4.40 6.57 -3.85
N THR A 36 4.76 5.46 -4.51
CA THR A 36 5.94 5.40 -5.37
C THR A 36 5.63 5.61 -6.84
N ARG A 37 4.43 5.23 -7.31
CA ARG A 37 4.08 5.22 -8.73
C ARG A 37 2.61 5.55 -8.96
N PRO A 38 2.30 6.42 -9.93
CA PRO A 38 0.94 6.72 -10.32
C PRO A 38 0.13 5.47 -10.63
N PHE A 39 -1.13 5.46 -10.21
CA PHE A 39 -2.11 4.41 -10.48
C PHE A 39 -2.12 4.02 -11.96
N VAL A 40 -2.08 4.99 -12.87
CA VAL A 40 -2.10 4.75 -14.32
C VAL A 40 -0.93 3.86 -14.75
N GLN A 41 0.27 4.13 -14.24
CA GLN A 41 1.45 3.32 -14.55
C GLN A 41 1.36 1.92 -13.95
N LEU A 42 0.82 1.79 -12.73
CA LEU A 42 0.63 0.50 -12.08
C LEU A 42 -0.41 -0.34 -12.83
N ARG A 43 -1.54 0.26 -13.22
CA ARG A 43 -2.58 -0.40 -14.02
C ARG A 43 -2.00 -0.93 -15.32
N ASP A 44 -1.30 -0.10 -16.08
CA ASP A 44 -0.74 -0.49 -17.37
C ASP A 44 0.30 -1.62 -17.20
N ALA A 45 1.10 -1.58 -16.13
CA ALA A 45 2.05 -2.65 -15.82
C ALA A 45 1.38 -3.96 -15.40
N LEU A 46 0.27 -3.89 -14.66
CA LEU A 46 -0.52 -5.06 -14.27
C LEU A 46 -1.21 -5.70 -15.47
N ASP A 47 -1.78 -4.87 -16.36
CA ASP A 47 -2.38 -5.33 -17.62
C ASP A 47 -1.34 -6.04 -18.49
N PHE A 48 -0.15 -5.45 -18.64
CA PHE A 48 0.97 -6.08 -19.35
C PHE A 48 1.40 -7.41 -18.71
N ALA A 49 1.32 -7.52 -17.38
CA ALA A 49 1.65 -8.73 -16.63
C ALA A 49 0.51 -9.78 -16.59
N GLY A 50 -0.62 -9.52 -17.25
CA GLY A 50 -1.80 -10.38 -17.30
C GLY A 50 -2.55 -10.49 -15.97
N ILE A 51 -2.47 -9.47 -15.12
CA ILE A 51 -3.15 -9.43 -13.82
C ILE A 51 -4.44 -8.64 -13.98
N PRO A 52 -5.63 -9.25 -13.80
CA PRO A 52 -6.89 -8.57 -14.04
C PRO A 52 -7.06 -7.40 -13.05
N PRO A 53 -7.14 -6.13 -13.51
CA PRO A 53 -7.21 -4.95 -12.64
C PRO A 53 -8.43 -4.94 -11.72
N LYS A 54 -9.49 -5.67 -12.08
CA LYS A 54 -10.74 -5.79 -11.30
C LYS A 54 -10.55 -6.36 -9.89
N ARG A 55 -9.38 -6.95 -9.60
CA ARG A 55 -9.03 -7.47 -8.27
C ARG A 55 -8.13 -6.54 -7.47
N ILE A 56 -7.90 -5.33 -7.97
CA ILE A 56 -7.05 -4.32 -7.32
C ILE A 56 -7.79 -2.99 -7.27
N PHE A 57 -7.94 -2.46 -6.06
CA PHE A 57 -8.46 -1.14 -5.79
C PHE A 57 -7.33 -0.24 -5.31
N PHE A 58 -7.15 0.91 -5.92
CA PHE A 58 -6.02 1.79 -5.65
C PHE A 58 -6.41 2.95 -4.74
N ILE A 59 -5.46 3.32 -3.89
CA ILE A 59 -5.42 4.59 -3.18
C ILE A 59 -4.11 5.24 -3.61
N ASP A 60 -4.17 6.21 -4.51
CA ASP A 60 -3.00 6.83 -5.13
C ASP A 60 -2.66 8.15 -4.43
N ALA A 61 -1.58 8.14 -3.66
CA ALA A 61 -0.99 9.32 -3.05
C ALA A 61 0.26 9.81 -3.81
N SER A 62 0.66 9.14 -4.89
CA SER A 62 1.84 9.48 -5.67
C SER A 62 1.58 10.48 -6.80
N SER A 63 0.36 10.47 -7.36
CA SER A 63 -0.02 11.33 -8.50
C SER A 63 -0.26 12.79 -8.11
N GLY A 64 -0.45 13.07 -6.82
CA GLY A 64 -0.88 14.38 -6.33
C GLY A 64 -2.33 14.71 -6.73
N PRO A 65 -2.75 15.99 -6.61
CA PRO A 65 -4.13 16.38 -6.90
C PRO A 65 -4.46 16.15 -8.37
N VAL A 66 -5.53 15.41 -8.59
CA VAL A 66 -6.05 15.17 -9.93
C VAL A 66 -6.54 16.49 -10.53
N PRO A 67 -6.18 16.83 -11.78
CA PRO A 67 -6.69 18.04 -12.44
C PRO A 67 -8.21 18.07 -12.43
N ARG A 68 -8.80 19.24 -12.12
CA ARG A 68 -10.27 19.44 -12.19
C ARG A 68 -10.77 19.00 -13.57
N GLY A 69 -11.59 17.96 -13.60
CA GLY A 69 -12.17 17.41 -14.83
C GLY A 69 -11.67 16.01 -15.23
N ALA A 70 -10.72 15.42 -14.52
CA ALA A 70 -10.47 13.98 -14.70
C ALA A 70 -11.71 13.19 -14.26
N GLN A 71 -12.04 12.16 -15.03
CA GLN A 71 -13.18 11.32 -14.69
C GLN A 71 -12.85 10.48 -13.44
N PRO A 72 -13.81 10.34 -12.51
CA PRO A 72 -13.73 9.35 -11.45
C PRO A 72 -13.39 8.00 -12.09
N THR A 73 -12.30 7.38 -11.64
CA THR A 73 -11.97 6.03 -12.11
C THR A 73 -12.54 5.03 -11.13
N GLU A 74 -13.31 4.04 -11.61
CA GLU A 74 -14.08 3.11 -10.77
C GLU A 74 -13.23 2.35 -9.73
N ASN A 75 -11.91 2.26 -9.92
CA ASN A 75 -10.99 1.48 -9.09
C ASN A 75 -9.83 2.29 -8.47
N CYS A 76 -9.95 3.62 -8.35
CA CYS A 76 -8.91 4.44 -7.72
C CYS A 76 -9.48 5.63 -6.94
N ILE A 77 -9.02 5.80 -5.69
CA ILE A 77 -9.15 7.03 -4.90
C ILE A 77 -7.82 7.79 -4.99
N PHE A 78 -7.87 9.09 -5.22
CA PHE A 78 -6.68 9.93 -5.23
C PHE A 78 -6.56 10.70 -3.93
N ILE A 79 -5.36 10.72 -3.36
CA ILE A 79 -4.99 11.49 -2.19
C ILE A 79 -4.21 12.72 -2.64
N GLU A 80 -4.44 13.87 -2.00
CA GLU A 80 -3.84 15.14 -2.41
C GLU A 80 -2.31 15.12 -2.36
N SER A 81 -1.73 14.42 -1.38
CA SER A 81 -0.28 14.40 -1.16
C SER A 81 0.15 13.18 -0.34
N PRO A 82 1.38 12.65 -0.55
CA PRO A 82 2.01 11.68 0.36
C PRO A 82 2.10 12.15 1.82
N GLN A 83 2.01 13.46 2.06
CA GLN A 83 2.03 14.04 3.41
C GLN A 83 0.68 13.93 4.12
N ASP A 84 -0.41 13.67 3.40
CA ASP A 84 -1.76 13.59 3.96
C ASP A 84 -2.03 12.22 4.62
N ILE A 85 -1.36 11.99 5.74
CA ILE A 85 -1.48 10.75 6.55
C ILE A 85 -2.92 10.53 7.00
N VAL A 86 -3.65 11.60 7.32
CA VAL A 86 -5.03 11.53 7.76
C VAL A 86 -5.93 11.10 6.60
N GLY A 87 -5.82 11.75 5.43
CA GLY A 87 -6.57 11.39 4.23
C GLY A 87 -6.31 9.96 3.78
N MET A 88 -5.04 9.50 3.79
CA MET A 88 -4.70 8.11 3.52
C MET A 88 -5.38 7.15 4.50
N THR A 89 -5.35 7.46 5.80
CA THR A 89 -5.95 6.62 6.84
C THR A 89 -7.47 6.53 6.69
N ILE A 90 -8.12 7.65 6.35
CA ILE A 90 -9.57 7.70 6.08
C ILE A 90 -9.91 6.89 4.84
N ALA A 91 -9.23 7.12 3.71
CA ALA A 91 -9.49 6.41 2.47
C ALA A 91 -9.29 4.89 2.61
N ILE A 92 -8.25 4.46 3.31
CA ILE A 92 -8.04 3.03 3.63
C ILE A 92 -9.19 2.52 4.49
N SER A 93 -9.57 3.26 5.53
CA SER A 93 -10.62 2.84 6.47
C SER A 93 -11.99 2.71 5.81
N GLU A 94 -12.36 3.65 4.95
CA GLU A 94 -13.61 3.64 4.19
C GLU A 94 -13.60 2.49 3.17
N THR A 95 -12.52 2.32 2.42
CA THR A 95 -12.37 1.22 1.46
C THR A 95 -12.48 -0.14 2.17
N LEU A 96 -11.87 -0.27 3.34
CA LEU A 96 -12.00 -1.46 4.19
C LEU A 96 -13.37 -1.60 4.87
N SER A 97 -14.23 -0.59 4.84
CA SER A 97 -15.61 -0.73 5.35
C SER A 97 -16.58 -1.10 4.24
N LEU A 98 -16.31 -0.66 3.01
CA LEU A 98 -17.15 -0.87 1.83
C LEU A 98 -16.85 -2.17 1.07
N THR A 99 -15.70 -2.79 1.34
CA THR A 99 -15.31 -4.05 0.70
C THR A 99 -15.55 -5.24 1.63
N HIS A 100 -15.86 -6.40 1.04
CA HIS A 100 -16.14 -7.64 1.78
C HIS A 100 -15.37 -8.82 1.19
N GLY A 101 -15.31 -9.91 1.95
CA GLY A 101 -14.60 -11.13 1.55
C GLY A 101 -13.09 -11.07 1.80
N LYS A 102 -12.36 -11.95 1.12
CA LYS A 102 -10.90 -12.05 1.25
C LYS A 102 -10.22 -10.83 0.64
N ARG A 103 -9.41 -10.15 1.44
CA ARG A 103 -8.76 -8.89 1.05
C ARG A 103 -7.43 -8.70 1.77
N VAL A 104 -6.54 -7.97 1.13
CA VAL A 104 -5.24 -7.59 1.66
C VAL A 104 -5.02 -6.09 1.46
N LEU A 105 -4.43 -5.43 2.44
CA LEU A 105 -3.93 -4.07 2.30
C LEU A 105 -2.46 -4.11 1.90
N LEU A 106 -2.11 -3.50 0.77
CA LEU A 106 -0.76 -3.36 0.25
C LEU A 106 -0.33 -1.90 0.39
N VAL A 107 0.72 -1.63 1.17
CA VAL A 107 1.21 -0.26 1.42
C VAL A 107 2.60 -0.10 0.81
N ASP A 108 2.67 0.64 -0.29
CA ASP A 108 3.87 0.91 -1.06
C ASP A 108 4.16 2.43 -1.07
N SER A 109 5.18 2.96 -0.39
CA SER A 109 6.16 2.29 0.46
C SER A 109 6.38 3.04 1.76
N LEU A 110 6.84 2.34 2.78
CA LEU A 110 7.24 2.96 4.05
C LEU A 110 8.46 3.87 3.88
N ASN A 111 9.42 3.54 3.02
CA ASN A 111 10.57 4.42 2.75
C ASN A 111 10.12 5.76 2.19
N THR A 112 9.09 5.77 1.33
CA THR A 112 8.53 7.00 0.79
C THR A 112 7.86 7.82 1.89
N LEU A 113 7.05 7.20 2.76
CA LEU A 113 6.48 7.92 3.91
C LEU A 113 7.56 8.50 4.82
N LEU A 114 8.62 7.75 5.11
CA LEU A 114 9.77 8.20 5.90
C LEU A 114 10.60 9.31 5.24
N ALA A 115 10.42 9.55 3.95
CA ALA A 115 11.02 10.69 3.26
C ALA A 115 10.20 11.98 3.45
N PHE A 116 8.90 11.86 3.72
CA PHE A 116 7.97 12.98 3.88
C PHE A 116 7.58 13.27 5.33
N GLN A 117 7.70 12.28 6.22
CA GLN A 117 7.24 12.32 7.61
C GLN A 117 8.34 11.89 8.57
N SER A 118 8.19 12.26 9.85
CA SER A 118 9.04 11.74 10.91
C SER A 118 8.81 10.24 11.13
N SER A 119 9.82 9.54 11.67
CA SER A 119 9.71 8.13 12.06
C SER A 119 8.49 7.87 12.93
N ASP A 120 8.27 8.72 13.93
CA ASP A 120 7.21 8.57 14.92
C ASP A 120 5.81 8.60 14.28
N ILE A 121 5.61 9.46 13.27
CA ILE A 121 4.35 9.53 12.52
C ILE A 121 4.15 8.27 11.68
N VAL A 122 5.19 7.77 11.01
CA VAL A 122 5.11 6.54 10.21
C VAL A 122 4.90 5.31 11.08
N GLU A 123 5.53 5.25 12.25
CA GLU A 123 5.31 4.20 13.26
C GLU A 123 3.86 4.21 13.75
N GLN A 124 3.34 5.37 14.11
CA GLN A 124 1.96 5.50 14.55
C GLN A 124 0.98 5.08 13.44
N PHE A 125 1.20 5.53 12.21
CA PHE A 125 0.41 5.14 11.04
C PHE A 125 0.43 3.62 10.83
N THR A 126 1.62 3.02 10.85
CA THR A 126 1.80 1.56 10.73
C THR A 126 1.05 0.82 11.83
N ASN A 127 1.17 1.26 13.08
CA ASN A 127 0.50 0.65 14.23
C ASN A 127 -1.03 0.74 14.12
N VAL A 128 -1.56 1.89 13.67
CA VAL A 128 -3.00 2.09 13.43
C VAL A 128 -3.50 1.10 12.36
N LEU A 129 -2.80 0.97 11.25
CA LEU A 129 -3.17 0.06 10.17
C LEU A 129 -3.06 -1.41 10.59
N ALA A 130 -1.98 -1.78 11.28
CA ALA A 130 -1.78 -3.13 11.80
C ALA A 130 -2.90 -3.54 12.76
N ASN A 131 -3.25 -2.67 13.73
CA ASN A 131 -4.32 -2.96 14.68
C ASN A 131 -5.70 -2.99 14.03
N LYS A 132 -5.97 -2.08 13.09
CA LYS A 132 -7.21 -2.10 12.31
C LYS A 132 -7.33 -3.40 11.50
N ALA A 133 -6.24 -3.86 10.91
CA ALA A 133 -6.21 -5.11 10.18
C ALA A 133 -6.46 -6.31 11.08
N ARG A 134 -5.88 -6.31 12.29
CA ARG A 134 -6.13 -7.33 13.31
C ARG A 134 -7.60 -7.41 13.71
N THR A 135 -8.23 -6.26 13.96
CA THR A 135 -9.66 -6.18 14.29
C THR A 135 -10.55 -6.69 13.14
N LEU A 136 -10.16 -6.42 11.90
CA LEU A 136 -10.94 -6.80 10.71
C LEU A 136 -10.61 -8.20 10.18
N GLY A 137 -9.59 -8.88 10.71
CA GLY A 137 -9.16 -10.19 10.24
C GLY A 137 -8.55 -10.19 8.83
N ILE A 138 -7.89 -9.10 8.42
CA ILE A 138 -7.34 -8.94 7.06
C ILE A 138 -5.81 -8.93 7.07
N ASP A 139 -5.19 -9.38 5.98
CA ASP A 139 -3.73 -9.32 5.86
C ASP A 139 -3.27 -7.89 5.50
N VAL A 140 -2.08 -7.51 5.96
CA VAL A 140 -1.39 -6.27 5.56
C VAL A 140 0.00 -6.62 5.09
N ALA A 141 0.38 -6.06 3.95
CA ALA A 141 1.72 -6.14 3.40
C ALA A 141 2.27 -4.72 3.29
N PHE A 142 3.11 -4.33 4.26
CA PHE A 142 3.93 -3.15 4.16
C PHE A 142 5.13 -3.44 3.28
N LEU A 143 5.46 -2.55 2.36
CA LEU A 143 6.66 -2.66 1.54
C LEU A 143 7.66 -1.58 1.88
N ALA A 144 8.90 -2.00 1.89
CA ALA A 144 10.05 -1.13 2.04
C ALA A 144 11.20 -1.64 1.16
N SER A 145 12.07 -0.72 0.73
CA SER A 145 13.34 -1.11 0.15
C SER A 145 14.30 -1.51 1.27
N ASP A 146 15.11 -2.53 1.01
CA ASP A 146 16.27 -2.93 1.82
C ASP A 146 17.25 -1.77 2.08
N VAL A 147 17.39 -0.85 1.12
CA VAL A 147 18.11 0.41 1.29
C VAL A 147 17.35 1.33 2.26
N GLY A 148 17.97 1.58 3.43
CA GLY A 148 17.38 2.43 4.47
C GLY A 148 16.66 1.66 5.58
N SER A 149 16.76 0.33 5.60
CA SER A 149 16.15 -0.55 6.61
C SER A 149 16.45 -0.15 8.07
N LYS A 150 17.60 0.49 8.35
CA LYS A 150 17.92 1.01 9.69
C LYS A 150 16.85 1.93 10.28
N LYS A 151 16.06 2.62 9.45
CA LYS A 151 14.96 3.50 9.89
C LYS A 151 13.66 2.74 10.17
N LEU A 152 13.62 1.42 9.95
CA LEU A 152 12.44 0.57 10.10
C LEU A 152 12.46 -0.28 11.38
N GLY A 153 13.53 -0.23 12.20
CA GLY A 153 13.67 -1.15 13.33
C GLY A 153 12.52 -1.11 14.35
N SER A 154 11.92 0.05 14.56
CA SER A 154 10.70 0.20 15.38
C SER A 154 9.46 -0.39 14.70
N ILE A 155 9.34 -0.24 13.38
CA ILE A 155 8.26 -0.80 12.55
C ILE A 155 8.34 -2.34 12.52
N GLU A 156 9.54 -2.91 12.47
CA GLU A 156 9.75 -4.37 12.55
C GLU A 156 9.14 -4.98 13.81
N ALA A 157 9.12 -4.24 14.93
CA ALA A 157 8.48 -4.69 16.17
C ALA A 157 6.94 -4.58 16.18
N LEU A 158 6.35 -3.86 15.21
CA LEU A 158 4.90 -3.67 15.09
C LEU A 158 4.22 -4.73 14.20
N VAL A 159 5.01 -5.36 13.32
CA VAL A 159 4.54 -6.38 12.39
C VAL A 159 4.70 -7.78 12.98
N ASP A 160 3.95 -8.74 12.43
CA ASP A 160 4.01 -10.13 12.88
C ASP A 160 5.19 -10.87 12.23
N GLU A 161 5.58 -10.47 11.00
CA GLU A 161 6.64 -11.10 10.22
C GLU A 161 7.42 -10.07 9.39
N VAL A 162 8.72 -10.29 9.21
CA VAL A 162 9.58 -9.58 8.26
C VAL A 162 10.03 -10.58 7.19
N LYS A 163 9.92 -10.23 5.92
CA LYS A 163 10.30 -11.06 4.76
C LYS A 163 11.20 -10.28 3.82
N GLU A 164 12.24 -10.94 3.32
CA GLU A 164 13.18 -10.43 2.31
C GLU A 164 12.89 -11.04 0.93
#